data_AF-A0A2G2Y163-F1
#
_entry.id   AF-A0A2G2Y163-F1
#
_cell.length_a   1.000
_cell.length_b   1.000
_cell.length_c   1.000
_cell.angle_alpha   90.00
_cell.angle_beta   90.00
_cell.angle_gamma   90.00
#
_symmetry.space_group_name_H-M   'P 1'
#
loop_
_entity.id
_entity.type
_entity.pdbx_description
1 polymer ?
#
loop_
_entity_poly.entity_id
_entity_poly.type
_entity_poly.pdbx_seq_one_letter_code
_entity_poly.pdbx_strand_id
1 'polypeptide(L)'
;MKRKEQLQRHMGKCDLKHPPGDEIYRSGTLSMFEVDGKKNKVYGQNLCYWAKLFLVHESLYYDVNLFLFYVLRECDDRRCHMVGYFSKEKHSEESYNLDCILTLPPYQRKGYGKFLIAFS
;
A
#
# COMPACT_ATOMS: atom_id res chain seq x y z
N MET A 1 1.40 -4.85 16.28
CA MET A 1 1.88 -4.70 17.68
C MET A 1 0.70 -4.87 18.61
N LYS A 2 0.85 -5.56 19.75
CA LYS A 2 -0.30 -5.93 20.59
C LYS A 2 -0.58 -4.91 21.71
N ARG A 3 0.44 -4.18 22.18
CA ARG A 3 0.33 -3.22 23.31
C ARG A 3 0.71 -1.80 22.89
N LYS A 4 0.09 -0.80 23.52
CA LYS A 4 0.32 0.63 23.28
C LYS A 4 1.79 1.04 23.51
N GLU A 5 2.42 0.53 24.55
CA GLU A 5 3.84 0.80 24.87
C GLU A 5 4.79 0.33 23.76
N GLN A 6 4.50 -0.83 23.15
CA GLN A 6 5.29 -1.36 22.03
C GLN A 6 5.19 -0.44 20.81
N LEU A 7 3.99 0.10 20.56
CA LEU A 7 3.76 1.07 19.49
C LEU A 7 4.50 2.38 19.75
N GLN A 8 4.41 2.95 20.96
CA GLN A 8 5.12 4.17 21.32
C GLN A 8 6.64 4.01 21.16
N ARG A 9 7.20 2.88 21.63
CA ARG A 9 8.62 2.58 21.47
C ARG A 9 9.01 2.42 20.00
N HIS A 10 8.17 1.81 19.18
CA HIS A 10 8.43 1.73 17.73
C HIS A 10 8.37 3.10 17.07
N MET A 11 7.36 3.91 17.38
CA MET A 11 7.21 5.26 16.82
C MET A 11 8.41 6.16 17.12
N GLY A 12 9.05 6.01 18.28
CA GLY A 12 10.28 6.73 18.63
C GLY A 12 11.56 6.23 17.95
N LYS A 13 11.55 5.03 17.36
CA LYS A 13 12.71 4.41 16.69
C LYS A 13 12.55 4.26 15.19
N CYS A 14 11.33 4.41 14.67
CA CYS A 14 11.02 4.14 13.27
C CYS A 14 11.34 5.36 12.42
N ASP A 15 12.37 5.22 11.60
CA ASP A 15 12.83 6.25 10.67
C ASP A 15 12.00 6.27 9.38
N LEU A 16 11.24 5.22 9.09
CA LEU A 16 10.43 5.11 7.90
C LEU A 16 9.19 6.03 7.97
N LYS A 17 9.12 7.05 7.10
CA LYS A 17 8.03 8.04 7.05
C LYS A 17 7.13 7.94 5.82
N HIS A 18 7.47 7.06 4.87
CA HIS A 18 6.73 6.83 3.63
C HIS A 18 6.85 5.34 3.23
N PRO A 19 6.06 4.85 2.26
CA PRO A 19 6.21 3.49 1.75
C PRO A 19 7.66 3.23 1.30
N PRO A 20 8.24 2.05 1.60
CA PRO A 20 9.61 1.72 1.24
C PRO A 20 9.69 1.31 -0.23
N GLY A 21 9.97 2.26 -1.12
CA GLY A 21 10.00 2.06 -2.57
C GLY A 21 10.26 3.37 -3.29
N ASP A 22 10.15 3.32 -4.62
CA ASP A 22 10.43 4.47 -5.47
C ASP A 22 9.16 5.30 -5.65
N GLU A 23 9.26 6.63 -5.50
CA GLU A 23 8.15 7.52 -5.81
C GLU A 23 8.08 7.74 -7.31
N ILE A 24 7.07 7.15 -7.95
CA ILE A 24 6.92 7.15 -9.42
C ILE A 24 5.95 8.22 -9.92
N TYR A 25 5.18 8.84 -9.02
CA TYR A 25 4.26 9.93 -9.34
C TYR A 25 4.14 10.88 -8.17
N ARG A 26 4.12 12.19 -8.45
CA ARG A 26 3.81 13.25 -7.50
C ARG A 26 3.00 14.34 -8.18
N SER A 27 1.88 14.72 -7.59
CA SER A 27 1.09 15.86 -8.06
C SER A 27 0.32 16.47 -6.89
N GLY A 28 0.60 17.75 -6.59
CA GLY A 28 0.05 18.43 -5.43
C GLY A 28 0.35 17.67 -4.13
N THR A 29 -0.70 17.29 -3.41
CA THR A 29 -0.62 16.54 -2.15
C THR A 29 -0.51 15.03 -2.35
N LEU A 30 -0.64 14.51 -3.57
CA LEU A 30 -0.66 13.07 -3.85
C LEU A 30 0.70 12.55 -4.33
N SER A 31 1.09 11.39 -3.81
CA SER A 31 2.27 10.63 -4.23
C SER A 31 1.92 9.16 -4.45
N MET A 32 2.45 8.55 -5.52
CA MET A 32 2.43 7.10 -5.73
C MET A 32 3.81 6.50 -5.52
N PHE A 33 3.89 5.45 -4.73
CA PHE A 33 5.11 4.68 -4.51
C PHE A 33 4.98 3.29 -5.13
N GLU A 34 5.96 2.88 -5.92
CA GLU A 34 6.13 1.51 -6.37
C GLU A 34 7.00 0.74 -5.37
N VAL A 35 6.43 -0.31 -4.77
CA VAL A 35 7.09 -1.13 -3.76
C VAL A 35 7.21 -2.56 -4.29
N ASP A 36 8.44 -3.00 -4.51
CA ASP A 36 8.74 -4.39 -4.86
C ASP A 36 8.58 -5.29 -3.62
N GLY A 37 7.62 -6.22 -3.66
CA GLY A 37 7.37 -7.16 -2.56
C GLY A 37 8.51 -8.14 -2.29
N LYS A 38 9.38 -8.41 -3.28
CA LYS A 38 10.60 -9.22 -3.10
C LYS A 38 11.66 -8.46 -2.30
N LYS A 39 11.80 -7.15 -2.53
CA LYS A 39 12.75 -6.29 -1.80
C LYS A 39 12.22 -5.92 -0.41
N ASN A 40 10.90 -5.68 -0.30
CA ASN A 40 10.25 -5.18 0.91
C ASN A 40 9.23 -6.19 1.48
N LYS A 41 9.66 -7.44 1.67
CA LYS A 41 8.79 -8.57 2.04
C LYS A 41 7.90 -8.29 3.26
N VAL A 42 8.46 -7.76 4.34
CA VAL A 42 7.71 -7.47 5.58
C VAL A 42 6.64 -6.40 5.34
N TYR A 43 6.94 -5.38 4.54
CA TYR A 43 5.98 -4.33 4.23
C TYR A 43 4.85 -4.86 3.35
N GLY A 44 5.17 -5.62 2.29
CA GLY A 44 4.18 -6.29 1.44
C GLY A 44 3.26 -7.23 2.21
N GLN A 45 3.83 -8.06 3.10
CA GLN A 45 3.03 -8.95 3.96
C GLN A 45 2.10 -8.17 4.89
N ASN A 46 2.59 -7.10 5.51
CA ASN A 46 1.77 -6.24 6.35
C ASN A 46 0.64 -5.57 5.56
N LEU A 47 0.86 -5.18 4.30
CA LEU A 47 -0.19 -4.66 3.42
C LEU A 47 -1.27 -5.71 3.15
N CYS A 48 -0.91 -6.93 2.77
CA CYS A 48 -1.86 -8.02 2.55
C CYS A 48 -2.65 -8.35 3.83
N TYR A 49 -2.01 -8.37 5.00
CA TYR A 49 -2.74 -8.56 6.26
C TYR A 49 -3.75 -7.45 6.54
N TRP A 50 -3.40 -6.20 6.21
CA TRP A 50 -4.32 -5.07 6.33
C TRP A 50 -5.48 -5.17 5.35
N ALA A 51 -5.21 -5.57 4.12
CA ALA A 51 -6.21 -5.68 3.08
C ALA A 51 -7.19 -6.83 3.30
N LYS A 52 -6.73 -7.96 3.84
CA LYS A 52 -7.57 -9.11 4.21
C LYS A 52 -8.68 -8.77 5.20
N LEU A 53 -8.53 -7.70 5.99
CA LEU A 53 -9.59 -7.20 6.87
C LEU A 53 -10.79 -6.63 6.10
N PHE A 54 -10.59 -6.25 4.84
CA PHE A 54 -11.57 -5.57 4.00
C PHE A 54 -11.86 -6.29 2.67
N LEU A 55 -10.96 -7.17 2.22
CA LEU A 55 -11.08 -7.96 0.98
C LEU A 55 -11.32 -9.44 1.31
N VAL A 56 -12.54 -9.91 1.04
CA VAL A 56 -12.98 -11.27 1.39
C VAL A 56 -12.18 -12.36 0.64
N HIS A 57 -11.91 -12.14 -0.65
CA HIS A 57 -11.29 -13.14 -1.54
C HIS A 57 -9.77 -12.98 -1.76
N GLU A 58 -9.06 -12.23 -0.92
CA GLU A 58 -7.59 -12.15 -1.07
C GLU A 58 -6.91 -13.46 -0.64
N SER A 59 -6.26 -14.15 -1.59
CA SER A 59 -5.66 -15.50 -1.41
C SER A 59 -4.15 -15.47 -1.16
N LEU A 60 -3.51 -14.30 -1.16
CA LEU A 60 -2.06 -14.15 -1.38
C LEU A 60 -1.34 -13.47 -0.20
N TYR A 61 -1.25 -14.16 0.94
CA TYR A 61 -0.58 -13.63 2.14
C TYR A 61 0.90 -14.06 2.28
N TYR A 62 1.38 -15.04 1.51
CA TYR A 62 2.74 -15.58 1.64
C TYR A 62 3.68 -15.28 0.47
N ASP A 63 3.18 -15.19 -0.77
CA ASP A 63 4.00 -15.00 -1.98
C ASP A 63 4.04 -13.55 -2.50
N VAL A 64 4.21 -12.59 -1.59
CA VAL A 64 4.37 -11.17 -1.93
C VAL A 64 5.55 -10.88 -2.87
N ASN A 65 6.48 -11.83 -3.03
CA ASN A 65 7.64 -11.70 -3.91
C ASN A 65 7.27 -11.56 -5.40
N LEU A 66 6.10 -12.08 -5.78
CA LEU A 66 5.59 -12.06 -7.15
C LEU A 66 4.92 -10.73 -7.51
N PHE A 67 4.70 -9.86 -6.53
CA PHE A 67 3.89 -8.65 -6.68
C PHE A 67 4.72 -7.36 -6.62
N LEU A 68 4.27 -6.38 -7.38
CA LEU A 68 4.52 -4.97 -7.15
C LEU A 68 3.30 -4.37 -6.44
N PHE A 69 3.55 -3.48 -5.50
CA PHE A 69 2.51 -2.74 -4.78
C PHE A 69 2.62 -1.26 -5.12
N TYR A 70 1.52 -0.67 -5.60
CA TYR A 70 1.42 0.74 -5.91
C TYR A 70 0.65 1.43 -4.79
N VAL A 71 1.38 2.12 -3.91
CA VAL A 71 0.84 2.70 -2.68
C VAL A 71 0.59 4.19 -2.86
N LEU A 72 -0.68 4.58 -2.79
CA LEU A 72 -1.11 5.97 -2.85
C LEU A 72 -1.04 6.61 -1.46
N ARG A 73 -0.40 7.76 -1.42
CA ARG A 73 -0.23 8.59 -0.22
C ARG A 73 -0.79 9.98 -0.49
N GLU A 74 -1.40 10.56 0.54
CA GLU A 74 -1.75 11.98 0.60
C GLU A 74 -0.89 12.67 1.69
N CYS A 75 -0.30 13.82 1.37
CA CYS A 75 0.38 14.69 2.32
C CYS A 75 -0.51 15.89 2.65
N ASP A 76 -0.84 16.03 3.92
CA ASP A 76 -1.40 17.25 4.49
C ASP A 76 -0.30 18.08 5.19
N ASP A 77 -0.67 19.26 5.71
CA ASP A 77 0.26 20.19 6.40
C ASP A 77 0.94 19.58 7.63
N ARG A 78 0.45 18.45 8.14
CA ARG A 78 0.94 17.81 9.35
C ARG A 78 1.71 16.54 9.04
N ARG A 79 1.21 15.68 8.15
CA ARG A 79 1.73 14.34 7.87
C ARG A 79 1.34 13.83 6.49
N CYS A 80 2.14 12.88 6.05
CA CYS A 80 1.88 12.09 4.88
C CYS A 80 1.36 10.71 5.28
N HIS A 81 0.22 10.30 4.74
CA HIS A 81 -0.45 9.07 5.14
C HIS A 81 -0.93 8.28 3.91
N MET A 82 -0.85 6.95 4.02
CA MET A 82 -1.38 6.06 2.99
C MET A 82 -2.90 6.18 2.94
N VAL A 83 -3.46 6.28 1.73
CA VAL A 83 -4.91 6.36 1.50
C VAL A 83 -5.47 5.12 0.79
N GLY A 84 -4.63 4.41 0.04
CA GLY A 84 -4.99 3.17 -0.66
C GLY A 84 -3.80 2.57 -1.42
N TYR A 85 -4.02 1.41 -2.02
CA TYR A 85 -3.04 0.78 -2.89
C TYR A 85 -3.71 -0.14 -3.93
N PHE A 86 -2.95 -0.55 -4.94
CA PHE A 86 -3.24 -1.77 -5.70
C PHE A 86 -2.00 -2.65 -5.85
N SER A 87 -2.19 -3.95 -6.02
CA SER A 87 -1.12 -4.91 -6.35
C SER A 87 -1.18 -5.30 -7.82
N LYS A 88 -0.03 -5.64 -8.38
CA LYS A 88 0.13 -6.15 -9.73
C LYS A 88 1.15 -7.29 -9.73
N GLU A 89 0.80 -8.41 -10.35
CA GLU A 89 1.77 -9.47 -10.59
C GLU A 89 2.86 -9.00 -11.56
N LYS A 90 4.11 -9.33 -11.25
CA LYS A 90 5.25 -9.02 -12.14
C LYS A 90 5.14 -9.77 -13.47
N HIS A 91 4.59 -10.98 -13.42
CA HIS A 91 4.39 -11.86 -14.56
C HIS A 91 3.01 -12.50 -14.43
N SER A 92 2.00 -11.89 -15.06
CA SER A 92 0.65 -12.44 -15.13
C SER A 92 0.47 -13.15 -16.48
N GLU A 93 0.12 -14.44 -16.46
CA GLU A 93 -0.17 -15.21 -17.69
C GLU A 93 -1.38 -14.64 -18.43
N GLU A 94 -2.38 -14.18 -17.69
CA GLU A 94 -3.61 -13.57 -18.21
C GLU A 94 -3.46 -12.06 -18.48
N SER A 95 -2.25 -11.51 -18.27
CA SER A 95 -1.92 -10.09 -18.47
C SER A 95 -2.78 -9.11 -17.66
N TYR A 96 -3.22 -9.50 -16.45
CA TYR A 96 -3.93 -8.58 -15.56
C TYR A 96 -3.04 -7.41 -15.13
N ASN A 97 -3.57 -6.20 -15.27
CA ASN A 97 -2.90 -4.97 -14.81
C ASN A 97 -3.15 -4.69 -13.32
N LEU A 98 -4.11 -5.37 -12.70
CA LEU A 98 -4.53 -5.19 -11.32
C LEU A 98 -4.95 -6.54 -10.72
N ASP A 99 -4.42 -6.85 -9.54
CA ASP A 99 -4.76 -8.05 -8.78
C ASP A 99 -5.70 -7.70 -7.61
N CYS A 100 -5.20 -6.97 -6.61
CA CYS A 100 -6.00 -6.42 -5.51
C CYS A 100 -5.99 -4.90 -5.56
N ILE A 101 -7.10 -4.27 -5.18
CA ILE A 101 -7.21 -2.82 -5.01
C ILE A 101 -7.97 -2.50 -3.75
N LEU A 102 -7.47 -1.52 -3.00
CA LEU A 102 -8.10 -1.07 -1.77
C LEU A 102 -7.92 0.43 -1.58
N THR A 103 -9.02 1.13 -1.35
CA THR A 103 -9.01 2.42 -0.66
C THR A 103 -9.35 2.18 0.82
N LEU A 104 -8.52 2.67 1.74
CA LEU A 104 -8.74 2.44 3.17
C LEU A 104 -10.09 3.03 3.58
N PRO A 105 -10.84 2.39 4.51
CA PRO A 105 -12.18 2.79 4.90
C PRO A 105 -12.39 4.31 5.15
N PRO A 106 -11.53 5.03 5.91
CA PRO A 106 -11.74 6.46 6.17
C PRO A 106 -11.55 7.37 4.95
N TYR A 107 -11.00 6.85 3.86
CA TYR A 107 -10.74 7.58 2.61
C TYR A 107 -11.66 7.15 1.46
N GLN A 108 -12.59 6.22 1.70
CA GLN A 108 -13.53 5.79 0.68
C GLN A 108 -14.48 6.92 0.25
N ARG A 109 -15.01 6.81 -0.98
CA ARG A 109 -15.94 7.78 -1.60
C ARG A 109 -15.40 9.21 -1.78
N LYS A 110 -14.08 9.40 -1.67
CA LYS A 110 -13.39 10.69 -1.93
C LYS A 110 -12.69 10.77 -3.29
N GLY A 111 -12.84 9.74 -4.14
CA GLY A 111 -12.26 9.71 -5.50
C GLY A 111 -10.95 8.93 -5.63
N TYR A 112 -10.26 8.58 -4.54
CA TYR A 112 -8.98 7.83 -4.60
C TYR A 112 -9.11 6.47 -5.31
N GLY A 113 -10.24 5.78 -5.17
CA GLY A 113 -10.48 4.52 -5.88
C GLY A 113 -10.46 4.71 -7.40
N LYS A 114 -11.06 5.79 -7.92
CA LYS A 114 -11.02 6.13 -9.35
C LYS A 114 -9.60 6.47 -9.79
N PHE A 115 -8.87 7.20 -8.95
CA PHE A 115 -7.46 7.52 -9.21
C PHE A 115 -6.60 6.25 -9.33
N LEU A 116 -6.75 5.31 -8.38
CA LEU A 116 -6.01 4.04 -8.38
C LEU A 116 -6.32 3.22 -9.64
N ILE A 117 -7.59 3.13 -10.06
CA ILE A 117 -8.01 2.43 -11.29
C ILE A 117 -7.44 3.12 -12.55
N ALA A 118 -7.42 4.45 -12.59
CA ALA A 118 -6.88 5.18 -13.73
C ALA A 118 -5.35 5.05 -13.84
N PHE A 119 -4.67 4.72 -12.74
CA PHE A 119 -3.22 4.57 -12.69
C PHE A 119 -2.74 3.16 -13.07
N SER A 120 -3.58 2.12 -12.89
CA SER A 120 -3.22 0.70 -13.04
C SER A 120 -3.06 0.22 -14.48
#